data_AF-A0A5T0PQM6-F1
#
_entry.id   AF-A0A5T0PQM6-F1
#
_cell.length_a   1.000
_cell.length_b   1.000
_cell.length_c   1.000
_cell.angle_alpha   90.00
_cell.angle_beta   90.00
_cell.angle_gamma   90.00
#
_symmetry.space_group_name_H-M   'P 1'
#
loop_
_entity.id
_entity.type
_entity.pdbx_description
1 polymer ?
#
loop_
_entity_poly.entity_id
_entity_poly.type
_entity_poly.pdbx_seq_one_letter_code
_entity_poly.pdbx_strand_id
1 'polypeptide(L)'
;MHIFILKDTLMNTFNVKELGQVFTPQYIVSDMMNLIQNNGRFLEPSCGDGAFFKNLPSNKVGIEIDKNVINDEQILNIDFFNYPLNEK
;
A
#
# COMPACT_ATOMS: atom_id res chain seq x y z
N MET A 1 33.43 13.60 13.80
CA MET A 1 32.80 12.30 14.05
C MET A 1 31.38 12.53 14.59
N HIS A 2 30.45 12.94 13.72
CA HIS A 2 29.03 13.15 14.11
C HIS A 2 28.05 13.18 12.92
N ILE A 3 28.55 13.15 11.67
CA ILE A 3 27.73 13.23 10.45
C ILE A 3 27.37 11.84 9.87
N PHE A 4 28.03 10.76 10.32
CA PHE A 4 27.79 9.41 9.77
C PHE A 4 26.66 8.63 10.45
N ILE A 5 26.24 8.99 11.67
CA ILE A 5 25.23 8.21 12.43
C ILE A 5 23.79 8.46 11.93
N LEU A 6 23.54 9.60 11.27
CA LEU A 6 22.21 9.95 10.76
C LEU A 6 21.82 9.25 9.45
N LYS A 7 22.79 8.80 8.64
CA LYS A 7 22.46 8.10 7.39
C LYS A 7 21.98 6.67 7.64
N ASP A 8 22.60 5.96 8.57
CA ASP A 8 22.27 4.56 8.84
C ASP A 8 21.00 4.40 9.69
N THR A 9 20.64 5.40 10.51
CA THR A 9 19.39 5.39 11.30
C THR A 9 18.16 5.82 10.48
N LEU A 10 18.36 6.41 9.29
CA LEU A 10 17.29 6.79 8.35
C LEU A 10 17.17 5.84 7.14
N MET A 11 18.12 4.92 6.96
CA MET A 11 18.11 3.90 5.92
C MET A 11 17.49 2.60 6.43
N ASN A 12 16.25 2.68 6.87
CA ASN A 12 15.44 1.48 7.06
C ASN A 12 13.97 1.90 6.97
N THR A 13 13.34 1.75 5.81
CA THR A 13 11.88 1.94 5.77
C THR A 13 11.16 1.06 4.76
N PHE A 14 11.73 0.73 3.60
CA PHE A 14 11.03 -0.07 2.58
C PHE A 14 11.91 -1.12 1.92
N ASN A 15 11.35 -2.32 1.71
CA ASN A 15 11.98 -3.45 1.03
C ASN A 15 11.88 -3.31 -0.49
N VAL A 16 12.65 -2.39 -1.05
CA VAL A 16 12.72 -2.15 -2.50
C VAL A 16 13.29 -3.35 -3.24
N LYS A 17 14.31 -4.01 -2.68
CA LYS A 17 15.09 -5.03 -3.39
C LYS A 17 14.32 -6.35 -3.58
N GLU A 18 13.66 -6.82 -2.53
CA GLU A 18 12.99 -8.13 -2.55
C GLU A 18 11.50 -8.01 -2.86
N LEU A 19 10.84 -6.90 -2.49
CA LEU A 19 9.41 -6.69 -2.68
C LEU A 19 9.06 -5.58 -3.68
N GLY A 20 10.04 -4.83 -4.20
CA GLY A 20 9.79 -3.75 -5.15
C GLY A 20 9.02 -2.55 -4.57
N GLN A 21 9.01 -2.39 -3.24
CA GLN A 21 8.18 -1.38 -2.58
C GLN A 21 8.53 0.05 -3.00
N VAL A 22 7.52 0.76 -3.51
CA VAL A 22 7.55 2.19 -3.86
C VAL A 22 6.22 2.83 -3.48
N PHE A 23 6.25 4.08 -3.01
CA PHE A 23 5.05 4.77 -2.54
C PHE A 23 4.63 5.88 -3.48
N THR A 24 3.33 5.91 -3.78
CA THR A 24 2.74 6.88 -4.71
C THR A 24 2.51 8.21 -4.01
N PRO A 25 3.03 9.34 -4.53
CA PRO A 25 2.74 10.66 -3.98
C PRO A 25 1.24 10.96 -3.94
N GLN A 26 0.76 11.61 -2.88
CA GLN A 26 -0.68 11.83 -2.66
C GLN A 26 -1.38 12.65 -3.76
N TYR A 27 -0.67 13.52 -4.48
CA TYR A 27 -1.26 14.24 -5.61
C TYR A 27 -1.56 13.29 -6.79
N ILE A 28 -0.70 12.30 -7.05
CA ILE A 28 -0.94 11.26 -8.06
C ILE A 28 -2.09 10.35 -7.61
N VAL A 29 -2.15 10.00 -6.31
CA VAL A 29 -3.29 9.24 -5.76
C VAL A 29 -4.58 10.00 -6.03
N SER A 30 -4.64 11.30 -5.73
CA SER A 30 -5.80 12.14 -6.00
C SER A 30 -6.18 12.16 -7.48
N ASP A 31 -5.21 12.33 -8.39
CA ASP A 31 -5.45 12.32 -9.83
C ASP A 31 -6.03 10.98 -10.30
N MET A 32 -5.49 9.87 -9.81
CA MET A 32 -5.97 8.52 -10.13
C MET A 32 -7.36 8.24 -9.55
N MET A 33 -7.65 8.71 -8.33
CA MET A 33 -8.97 8.58 -7.72
C MET A 33 -10.05 9.31 -8.54
N ASN A 34 -9.71 10.44 -9.17
CA ASN A 34 -10.61 11.18 -10.05
C ASN A 34 -10.93 10.46 -11.37
N LEU A 35 -10.18 9.42 -11.74
CA LEU A 35 -10.44 8.59 -12.93
C LEU A 35 -11.51 7.53 -12.68
N ILE A 36 -11.87 7.27 -11.42
CA ILE A 36 -12.86 6.25 -11.06
C ILE A 36 -14.25 6.72 -11.49
N GLN A 37 -14.91 5.93 -12.36
CA GLN A 37 -16.28 6.21 -12.83
C GLN A 37 -17.32 5.24 -12.22
N ASN A 38 -16.87 4.19 -11.55
CA ASN A 38 -17.71 3.11 -11.02
C ASN A 38 -17.71 3.11 -9.49
N ASN A 39 -18.81 2.64 -8.90
CA ASN A 39 -19.01 2.56 -7.44
C ASN A 39 -19.15 1.11 -6.96
N GLY A 40 -18.47 0.18 -7.63
CA GLY A 40 -18.45 -1.23 -7.24
C GLY A 40 -17.64 -1.47 -5.96
N ARG A 41 -17.30 -2.75 -5.72
CA ARG A 41 -16.33 -3.10 -4.68
C ARG A 41 -14.92 -2.79 -5.16
N PHE A 42 -14.13 -2.14 -4.32
CA PHE A 42 -12.74 -1.82 -4.62
C PHE A 42 -11.79 -2.88 -4.10
N LEU A 43 -10.72 -3.12 -4.84
CA LEU A 43 -9.64 -4.02 -4.48
C LEU A 43 -8.32 -3.29 -4.72
N GLU A 44 -7.53 -3.10 -3.67
CA GLU A 44 -6.19 -2.54 -3.75
C GLU A 44 -5.16 -3.62 -3.37
N PRO A 45 -4.53 -4.26 -4.36
CA PRO A 45 -3.41 -5.15 -4.12
C PRO A 45 -2.14 -4.37 -3.79
N SER A 46 -1.27 -4.95 -2.96
CA SER A 46 0.02 -4.35 -2.56
C SER A 46 -0.16 -2.92 -2.04
N CYS A 47 -1.14 -2.72 -1.17
CA CYS A 47 -1.60 -1.39 -0.76
C CYS A 47 -0.58 -0.61 0.08
N GLY A 48 0.52 -1.25 0.51
CA GLY A 48 1.55 -0.64 1.35
C GLY A 48 0.94 -0.10 2.64
N ASP A 49 1.19 1.18 2.91
CA ASP A 49 0.63 1.91 4.05
C ASP A 49 -0.79 2.47 3.78
N GLY A 50 -1.41 2.07 2.67
CA GLY A 50 -2.78 2.39 2.31
C GLY A 50 -2.95 3.70 1.57
N ALA A 51 -2.05 4.03 0.64
CA ALA A 51 -2.09 5.28 -0.12
C ALA A 51 -3.44 5.49 -0.84
N PHE A 52 -3.96 4.47 -1.55
CA PHE A 52 -5.33 4.53 -2.08
C PHE A 52 -6.34 4.07 -1.04
N PHE A 53 -6.00 3.08 -0.21
CA PHE A 53 -6.93 2.41 0.71
C PHE A 53 -7.65 3.42 1.59
N LYS A 54 -6.90 4.38 2.15
CA LYS A 54 -7.43 5.43 3.02
C LYS A 54 -8.43 6.36 2.31
N ASN A 55 -8.28 6.54 0.99
CA ASN A 55 -9.08 7.42 0.15
C ASN A 55 -10.24 6.70 -0.57
N LEU A 56 -10.21 5.36 -0.65
CA LEU A 56 -11.25 4.54 -1.28
C LEU A 56 -12.56 4.51 -0.46
N PRO A 57 -13.73 4.41 -1.10
CA PRO A 57 -15.03 4.20 -0.43
C PRO A 57 -15.05 2.95 0.46
N SER A 58 -15.99 2.86 1.39
CA SER A 58 -16.03 1.81 2.42
C SER A 58 -16.12 0.37 1.89
N ASN A 59 -16.71 0.16 0.70
CA ASN A 59 -16.80 -1.16 0.07
C ASN A 59 -15.47 -1.52 -0.61
N LYS A 60 -14.43 -1.80 0.18
CA LYS A 60 -13.05 -2.00 -0.28
C LYS A 60 -12.35 -3.15 0.44
N VAL A 61 -11.34 -3.71 -0.22
CA VAL A 61 -10.38 -4.64 0.37
C VAL A 61 -8.97 -4.18 0.01
N GLY A 62 -8.11 -4.06 1.02
CA GLY A 62 -6.68 -3.82 0.88
C GLY A 62 -5.91 -5.10 1.20
N ILE A 63 -4.88 -5.41 0.43
CA ILE A 63 -4.01 -6.57 0.65
C ILE A 63 -2.57 -6.12 0.63
N GLU A 64 -1.78 -6.53 1.62
CA GLU A 64 -0.36 -6.24 1.69
C GLU A 64 0.40 -7.43 2.27
N ILE A 65 1.51 -7.81 1.64
CA ILE A 65 2.30 -8.97 2.06
C ILE A 65 3.28 -8.61 3.19
N ASP A 66 3.83 -7.40 3.19
CA ASP A 66 4.76 -6.92 4.20
C ASP A 66 4.01 -6.34 5.41
N LYS A 67 3.96 -7.12 6.48
CA LYS A 67 3.33 -6.71 7.74
C LYS A 67 3.90 -5.40 8.30
N ASN A 68 5.15 -5.05 7.99
CA ASN A 68 5.80 -3.88 8.59
C ASN A 68 5.29 -2.54 8.05
N VAL A 69 4.60 -2.53 6.91
CA VAL A 69 4.03 -1.30 6.32
C VAL A 69 2.52 -1.16 6.57
N ILE A 70 1.87 -2.21 7.09
CA ILE A 70 0.44 -2.20 7.38
C ILE A 70 0.17 -1.35 8.62
N ASN A 71 -0.64 -0.30 8.45
CA ASN A 71 -1.04 0.64 9.50
C ASN A 71 -2.56 0.63 9.77
N ASP A 72 -3.33 -0.22 9.10
CA ASP A 72 -4.78 -0.37 9.25
C ASP A 72 -5.12 -1.85 9.40
N GLU A 73 -5.84 -2.21 10.46
CA GLU A 73 -6.21 -3.60 10.78
C GLU A 73 -7.19 -4.21 9.77
N GLN A 74 -7.84 -3.39 8.94
CA GLN A 74 -8.72 -3.86 7.86
C GLN A 74 -7.96 -4.41 6.65
N ILE A 75 -6.65 -4.17 6.56
CA ILE A 75 -5.82 -4.67 5.46
C ILE A 75 -5.49 -6.15 5.70
N LEU A 76 -5.75 -6.99 4.70
CA LEU A 76 -5.42 -8.40 4.76
C LEU A 76 -3.91 -8.59 4.58
N ASN A 77 -3.25 -9.16 5.60
CA ASN A 77 -1.83 -9.52 5.50
C ASN A 77 -1.65 -10.89 4.83
N ILE A 78 -1.80 -10.92 3.51
CA ILE A 78 -1.66 -12.14 2.68
C ILE A 78 -0.92 -11.80 1.39
N ASP A 79 -0.45 -12.84 0.69
CA ASP A 79 -0.06 -12.72 -0.72
C ASP A 79 -1.32 -12.51 -1.57
N PHE A 80 -1.37 -11.44 -2.38
CA PHE A 80 -2.47 -11.15 -3.32
C PHE A 80 -2.78 -12.32 -4.26
N PHE A 81 -1.78 -13.11 -4.65
CA PHE A 81 -2.00 -14.26 -5.51
C PHE A 81 -2.85 -15.34 -4.84
N ASN A 82 -2.83 -15.43 -3.50
CA ASN A 82 -3.67 -16.32 -2.71
C ASN A 82 -5.11 -15.82 -2.49
N TYR A 83 -5.43 -14.57 -2.85
CA TYR A 83 -6.79 -14.05 -2.75
C TYR A 83 -7.73 -14.73 -3.77
N PRO A 84 -8.95 -15.16 -3.38
CA PRO A 84 -9.82 -15.98 -4.23
C PRO A 84 -10.14 -15.33 -5.60
N LEU A 85 -10.14 -16.13 -6.67
CA LEU A 85 -10.39 -15.63 -8.03
C LEU A 85 -11.80 -15.05 -8.21
N ASN A 86 -12.79 -15.56 -7.49
CA ASN A 86 -14.16 -15.04 -7.52
C ASN A 86 -14.32 -13.72 -6.75
N GLU A 87 -13.29 -13.31 -6.01
CA GLU A 87 -13.21 -12.02 -5.32
C GLU A 87 -12.36 -10.99 -6.10
N LYS A 88 -11.62 -11.40 -7.15
CA LYS A 88 -10.82 -10.49 -8.00
C LYS A 88 -11.66 -9.96 -9.15
#